data_AF-A0A8J2U7G9-F1
#
_entry.id   AF-A0A8J2U7G9-F1
#
_cell.length_a   1.000
_cell.length_b   1.000
_cell.length_c   1.000
_cell.angle_alpha   90.00
_cell.angle_beta   90.00
_cell.angle_gamma   90.00
#
_symmetry.space_group_name_H-M   'P 1'
#
loop_
_entity.id
_entity.type
_entity.pdbx_description
1 polymer ?
#
loop_
_entity_poly.entity_id
_entity_poly.type
_entity_poly.pdbx_seq_one_letter_code
_entity_poly.pdbx_strand_id
1 'polypeptide(L)'
;MGRNDSILLVEDSDSLAAVYQAYLADEPAQLTRVASGEAAIRAMTDNPPSVLLLDLKLPDMSGLDVLQWLNGQRFEPVVIMITAHGSIDVAVDAMRLGAIDFLEKPFDGARLHVTVRNAMKLSRLQNLVEGYEADSARSSFQGFIGGSLVMQQVYKMIEAVAPSKATVFITGESGTGKEVCAEAIHKQGPRANKPFIALNCGAIPKELMESEIFGHVKGAFTGAQRERKGAASLADGGTLFLDEIGEMDMDLQTKLLRFVQTGRFQRVGGSAEETVDVRFLCATNRDPWQEVQAGRFREDLYYRLYVVPIHLPPLRDRGQDVLAVGQMLLNQYAKDEGKKFRRFGHDVKLVLSRYQWPGNVRELQNVVRNICVLNDGEQVTVEHLPQNLCAQLDELLPERELSGELEFEIEQTPEFVIEEQPQGFVRPIQALWLTERQAIEQAIDHCDGNIPKAAELLEVSPSTIYRKKQSWEQME
;
A
#
# COMPACT_ATOMS: atom_id res chain seq x y z
N MET A 1 -13.76 -24.87 -19.21
CA MET A 1 -12.59 -25.62 -19.71
C MET A 1 -11.37 -24.88 -19.23
N GLY A 2 -10.56 -25.46 -18.34
CA GLY A 2 -9.38 -24.78 -17.81
C GLY A 2 -8.40 -24.49 -18.95
N ARG A 3 -7.87 -23.26 -19.00
CA ARG A 3 -6.77 -22.91 -19.92
C ARG A 3 -5.64 -23.93 -19.72
N ASN A 4 -5.16 -24.51 -20.82
CA ASN A 4 -3.93 -25.32 -20.78
C ASN A 4 -2.78 -24.41 -20.33
N ASP A 5 -2.01 -24.88 -19.36
CA ASP A 5 -0.81 -24.23 -18.86
C ASP A 5 0.15 -23.96 -20.03
N SER A 6 0.28 -22.69 -20.42
CA SER A 6 1.04 -22.27 -21.59
C SER A 6 1.92 -21.07 -21.28
N ILE A 7 3.14 -21.09 -21.80
CA ILE A 7 4.16 -20.07 -21.61
C ILE A 7 4.49 -19.49 -22.97
N LEU A 8 4.40 -18.17 -23.12
CA LEU A 8 4.92 -17.46 -24.28
C LEU A 8 6.26 -16.82 -23.92
N LEU A 9 7.32 -17.21 -24.64
CA LEU A 9 8.65 -16.62 -24.54
C LEU A 9 8.88 -15.64 -25.70
N VAL A 10 9.11 -14.38 -25.38
CA VAL A 10 9.44 -13.31 -26.32
C VAL A 10 10.92 -12.98 -26.17
N GLU A 11 11.75 -13.53 -27.05
CA GLU A 11 13.21 -13.41 -27.03
C GLU A 11 13.74 -13.46 -28.47
N ASP A 12 14.43 -12.39 -28.88
CA ASP A 12 14.96 -12.22 -30.23
C ASP A 12 16.24 -13.05 -30.45
N SER A 13 17.04 -13.26 -29.40
CA SER A 13 18.26 -14.08 -29.47
C SER A 13 17.96 -15.59 -29.49
N ASP A 14 18.29 -16.24 -30.61
CA ASP A 14 18.15 -17.70 -30.76
C ASP A 14 18.92 -18.49 -29.70
N SER A 15 20.11 -18.02 -29.33
CA SER A 15 20.97 -18.71 -28.36
C SER A 15 20.40 -18.63 -26.94
N LEU A 16 19.94 -17.44 -26.51
CA LEU A 16 19.32 -17.27 -25.19
C LEU A 16 17.99 -17.99 -25.11
N ALA A 17 17.17 -17.91 -26.16
CA ALA A 17 15.91 -18.62 -26.20
C ALA A 17 16.10 -20.13 -26.08
N ALA A 18 17.10 -20.71 -26.75
CA ALA A 18 17.44 -22.13 -26.61
C ALA A 18 17.86 -22.50 -25.19
N VAL A 19 18.61 -21.63 -24.50
CA VAL A 19 18.99 -21.82 -23.08
C VAL A 19 17.75 -21.79 -22.18
N TYR A 20 16.86 -20.83 -22.34
CA TYR A 20 15.64 -20.72 -21.53
C TYR A 20 14.68 -21.89 -21.80
N GLN A 21 14.55 -22.31 -23.05
CA GLN A 21 13.81 -23.52 -23.43
C GLN A 21 14.40 -24.76 -22.75
N ALA A 22 15.72 -24.89 -22.70
CA ALA A 22 16.38 -26.01 -22.02
C ALA A 22 16.14 -25.98 -20.50
N TYR A 23 16.19 -24.80 -19.86
CA TYR A 23 15.89 -24.65 -18.44
C TYR A 23 14.44 -24.98 -18.08
N LEU A 24 13.50 -24.77 -19.00
CA LEU A 24 12.06 -24.99 -18.80
C LEU A 24 11.57 -26.32 -19.39
N ALA A 25 12.46 -27.17 -19.92
CA ALA A 25 12.08 -28.41 -20.59
C ALA A 25 11.31 -29.40 -19.69
N ASP A 26 11.59 -29.38 -18.39
CA ASP A 26 10.94 -30.26 -17.40
C ASP A 26 9.62 -29.70 -16.85
N GLU A 27 9.23 -28.47 -17.21
CA GLU A 27 7.96 -27.89 -16.76
C GLU A 27 6.78 -28.44 -17.60
N PRO A 28 5.67 -28.87 -16.97
CA PRO A 28 4.53 -29.47 -17.65
C PRO A 28 3.63 -28.40 -18.31
N ALA A 29 4.22 -27.47 -19.05
CA ALA A 29 3.54 -26.36 -19.73
C ALA A 29 3.98 -26.26 -21.19
N GLN A 30 3.07 -25.85 -22.08
CA GLN A 30 3.41 -25.66 -23.49
C GLN A 30 4.17 -24.35 -23.68
N LEU A 31 5.45 -24.43 -24.04
CA LEU A 31 6.29 -23.28 -24.31
C LEU A 31 6.25 -22.92 -25.80
N THR A 32 5.83 -21.70 -26.13
CA THR A 32 5.88 -21.13 -27.48
C THR A 32 6.86 -19.97 -27.50
N ARG A 33 7.68 -19.85 -28.55
CA ARG A 33 8.64 -18.75 -28.71
C ARG A 33 8.21 -17.83 -29.84
N VAL A 34 8.39 -16.53 -29.65
CA VAL A 34 8.38 -15.48 -30.68
C VAL A 34 9.60 -14.58 -30.51
N ALA A 35 9.99 -13.87 -31.58
CA ALA A 35 11.24 -13.09 -31.64
C ALA A 35 11.04 -11.57 -31.72
N SER A 36 9.79 -11.07 -31.63
CA SER A 36 9.45 -9.65 -31.73
C SER A 36 8.20 -9.31 -30.95
N GLY A 37 8.02 -8.04 -30.61
CA GLY A 37 6.85 -7.55 -29.87
C GLY A 37 5.57 -7.66 -30.69
N GLU A 38 5.60 -7.33 -31.99
CA GLU A 38 4.46 -7.52 -32.89
C GLU A 38 4.04 -8.99 -32.98
N ALA A 39 5.00 -9.92 -33.06
CA ALA A 39 4.71 -11.35 -33.06
C ALA A 39 4.13 -11.82 -31.73
N ALA A 40 4.59 -11.24 -30.60
CA ALA A 40 4.01 -11.51 -29.28
C ALA A 40 2.55 -11.06 -29.19
N ILE A 41 2.26 -9.83 -29.63
CA ILE A 41 0.89 -9.28 -29.64
C ILE A 41 -0.05 -10.17 -30.49
N ARG A 42 0.38 -10.57 -31.70
CA ARG A 42 -0.39 -11.49 -32.54
C ARG A 42 -0.60 -12.85 -31.85
N ALA A 43 0.46 -13.46 -31.34
CA ALA A 43 0.38 -14.76 -30.67
C ALA A 43 -0.57 -14.72 -29.45
N MET A 44 -0.51 -13.65 -28.65
CA MET A 44 -1.40 -13.47 -27.50
C MET A 44 -2.86 -13.22 -27.90
N THR A 45 -3.10 -12.56 -29.04
CA THR A 45 -4.45 -12.34 -29.56
C THR A 45 -5.08 -13.63 -30.07
N ASP A 46 -4.29 -14.47 -30.75
CA ASP A 46 -4.74 -15.76 -31.29
C ASP A 46 -4.93 -16.81 -30.19
N ASN A 47 -3.97 -16.92 -29.27
CA ASN A 47 -4.03 -17.87 -28.16
C ASN A 47 -3.36 -17.28 -26.90
N PRO A 48 -4.14 -16.67 -25.99
CA PRO A 48 -3.60 -16.02 -24.80
C PRO A 48 -2.85 -17.01 -23.89
N PRO A 49 -1.58 -16.76 -23.55
CA PRO A 49 -0.79 -17.63 -22.68
C PRO A 49 -1.21 -17.49 -21.20
N SER A 50 -0.82 -18.46 -20.38
CA SER A 50 -0.93 -18.37 -18.91
C SER A 50 0.17 -17.48 -18.31
N VAL A 51 1.39 -17.61 -18.82
CA VAL A 51 2.57 -16.86 -18.41
C VAL A 51 3.27 -16.27 -19.62
N LEU A 52 3.69 -15.01 -19.50
CA LEU A 52 4.46 -14.30 -20.52
C LEU A 52 5.88 -14.03 -19.98
N LEU A 53 6.88 -14.57 -20.66
CA LEU A 53 8.29 -14.23 -20.47
C LEU A 53 8.68 -13.21 -21.55
N LEU A 54 8.95 -11.97 -21.14
CA LEU A 54 9.08 -10.85 -22.07
C LEU A 54 10.44 -10.18 -21.96
N ASP A 55 11.27 -10.30 -23.00
CA ASP A 55 12.46 -9.45 -23.08
C ASP A 55 12.04 -7.97 -23.19
N LEU A 56 12.70 -7.14 -22.39
CA LEU A 56 12.59 -5.70 -22.42
C LEU A 56 13.06 -5.11 -23.76
N LYS A 57 14.09 -5.69 -24.38
CA LYS A 57 14.69 -5.16 -25.60
C LYS A 57 14.36 -6.06 -26.78
N LEU A 58 13.37 -5.66 -27.56
CA LEU A 58 12.97 -6.37 -28.79
C LEU A 58 13.40 -5.56 -30.02
N PRO A 59 13.53 -6.20 -31.19
CA PRO A 59 14.02 -5.54 -32.40
C PRO A 59 13.08 -4.45 -32.95
N ASP A 60 11.78 -4.54 -32.64
CA ASP A 60 10.70 -3.72 -33.21
C ASP A 60 10.08 -2.74 -32.21
N MET A 61 10.03 -3.08 -30.92
CA MET A 61 9.49 -2.22 -29.86
C MET A 61 10.14 -2.53 -28.50
N SER A 62 9.82 -1.76 -27.46
CA SER A 62 10.20 -2.11 -26.09
C SER A 62 9.25 -3.18 -25.54
N GLY A 63 9.76 -4.07 -24.67
CA GLY A 63 8.91 -4.96 -23.88
C GLY A 63 7.93 -4.19 -23.00
N LEU A 64 8.27 -2.97 -22.57
CA LEU A 64 7.31 -2.11 -21.85
C LEU A 64 6.11 -1.71 -22.73
N ASP A 65 6.31 -1.54 -24.04
CA ASP A 65 5.22 -1.20 -24.97
C ASP A 65 4.23 -2.38 -25.09
N VAL A 66 4.76 -3.61 -25.13
CA VAL A 66 3.95 -4.85 -25.12
C VAL A 66 3.18 -4.97 -23.80
N LEU A 67 3.82 -4.66 -22.67
CA LEU A 67 3.19 -4.68 -21.35
C LEU A 67 2.10 -3.61 -21.22
N GLN A 68 2.34 -2.41 -21.74
CA GLN A 68 1.34 -1.34 -21.77
C GLN A 68 0.18 -1.68 -22.69
N TRP A 69 0.41 -2.37 -23.81
CA TRP A 69 -0.65 -2.86 -24.68
C TRP A 69 -1.54 -3.92 -24.01
N LEU A 70 -0.97 -4.74 -23.12
CA LEU A 70 -1.73 -5.69 -22.30
C LEU A 70 -2.71 -4.98 -21.36
N ASN A 71 -2.36 -3.79 -20.87
CA ASN A 71 -3.26 -2.96 -20.07
C ASN A 71 -4.45 -2.49 -20.93
N GLY A 72 -5.60 -3.14 -20.75
CA GLY A 72 -6.82 -2.90 -21.52
C GLY A 72 -7.30 -4.11 -22.32
N GLN A 73 -6.56 -5.22 -22.33
CA GLN A 73 -7.04 -6.48 -22.88
C GLN A 73 -7.94 -7.22 -21.88
N ARG A 74 -8.79 -8.11 -22.39
CA ARG A 74 -9.66 -8.97 -21.55
C ARG A 74 -8.95 -10.17 -20.95
N PHE A 75 -7.69 -10.40 -21.30
CA PHE A 75 -6.89 -11.51 -20.79
C PHE A 75 -5.69 -10.94 -20.05
N GLU A 76 -5.39 -11.52 -18.89
CA GLU A 76 -4.32 -11.06 -18.01
C GLU A 76 -3.33 -12.23 -17.80
N PRO A 77 -2.33 -12.39 -18.70
CA PRO A 77 -1.29 -13.37 -18.47
C PRO A 77 -0.40 -12.88 -17.32
N VAL A 78 0.19 -13.81 -16.57
CA VAL A 78 1.16 -13.45 -15.55
C VAL A 78 2.48 -13.11 -16.23
N VAL A 79 2.91 -11.84 -16.16
CA VAL A 79 4.08 -11.35 -16.91
C VAL A 79 5.35 -11.33 -16.06
N ILE A 80 6.43 -11.90 -16.59
CA ILE A 80 7.79 -11.81 -16.07
C ILE A 80 8.65 -11.09 -17.11
N MET A 81 9.29 -9.99 -16.72
CA MET A 81 10.21 -9.27 -17.60
C MET A 81 11.60 -9.89 -17.59
N ILE A 82 12.32 -9.83 -18.70
CA ILE A 82 13.71 -10.26 -18.83
C ILE A 82 14.52 -9.08 -19.36
N THR A 83 15.66 -8.73 -18.78
CA THR A 83 16.47 -7.58 -19.22
C THR A 83 17.96 -7.83 -19.13
N ALA A 84 18.75 -7.27 -20.05
CA ALA A 84 20.22 -7.36 -20.04
C ALA A 84 20.91 -6.29 -19.19
N HIS A 85 20.24 -5.17 -18.91
CA HIS A 85 20.71 -4.08 -18.05
C HIS A 85 19.47 -3.50 -17.36
N GLY A 86 19.24 -3.87 -16.11
CA GLY A 86 18.15 -3.30 -15.32
C GLY A 86 18.58 -1.97 -14.73
N SER A 87 18.28 -0.84 -15.37
CA SER A 87 18.20 0.39 -14.57
C SER A 87 17.00 0.25 -13.61
N ILE A 88 17.18 0.74 -12.38
CA ILE A 88 16.17 0.74 -11.32
C ILE A 88 14.81 1.22 -11.86
N ASP A 89 14.84 2.29 -12.64
CA ASP A 89 13.67 2.94 -13.21
C ASP A 89 12.86 2.01 -14.12
N VAL A 90 13.53 1.20 -14.96
CA VAL A 90 12.84 0.33 -15.93
C VAL A 90 12.19 -0.87 -15.27
N ALA A 91 12.81 -1.44 -14.24
CA ALA A 91 12.19 -2.51 -13.45
C ALA A 91 10.98 -1.99 -12.67
N VAL A 92 11.07 -0.79 -12.09
CA VAL A 92 9.96 -0.14 -11.39
C VAL A 92 8.80 0.15 -12.35
N ASP A 93 9.09 0.68 -13.53
CA ASP A 93 8.07 0.96 -14.54
C ASP A 93 7.39 -0.33 -15.04
N ALA A 94 8.15 -1.41 -15.23
CA ALA A 94 7.58 -2.72 -15.54
C ALA A 94 6.62 -3.23 -14.44
N MET A 95 7.03 -3.17 -13.19
CA MET A 95 6.18 -3.61 -12.06
C MET A 95 4.92 -2.75 -11.94
N ARG A 96 5.03 -1.42 -12.13
CA ARG A 96 3.88 -0.50 -12.17
C ARG A 96 2.91 -0.81 -13.29
N LEU A 97 3.42 -1.28 -14.42
CA LEU A 97 2.62 -1.67 -15.60
C LEU A 97 2.02 -3.08 -15.48
N GLY A 98 2.24 -3.80 -14.37
CA GLY A 98 1.59 -5.08 -14.08
C GLY A 98 2.47 -6.32 -14.23
N ALA A 99 3.78 -6.16 -14.47
CA ALA A 99 4.70 -7.29 -14.34
C ALA A 99 4.76 -7.76 -12.88
N ILE A 100 4.83 -9.07 -12.67
CA ILE A 100 4.86 -9.66 -11.33
C ILE A 100 6.27 -9.92 -10.80
N ASP A 101 7.24 -10.00 -11.71
CA ASP A 101 8.66 -10.22 -11.43
C ASP A 101 9.49 -9.80 -12.64
N PHE A 102 10.80 -9.68 -12.45
CA PHE A 102 11.76 -9.47 -13.53
C PHE A 102 13.03 -10.32 -13.31
N LEU A 103 13.74 -10.60 -14.40
CA LEU A 103 14.96 -11.39 -14.43
C LEU A 103 16.07 -10.60 -15.14
N GLU A 104 17.12 -10.25 -14.40
CA GLU A 104 18.31 -9.61 -14.96
C GLU A 104 19.29 -10.65 -15.51
N LYS A 105 19.65 -10.52 -16.79
CA LYS A 105 20.65 -11.37 -17.46
C LYS A 105 22.05 -10.96 -16.97
N PRO A 106 22.93 -11.92 -16.61
CA PRO A 106 22.73 -13.36 -16.65
C PRO A 106 22.05 -13.91 -15.39
N PHE A 107 21.07 -14.79 -15.57
CA PHE A 107 20.46 -15.59 -14.49
C PHE A 107 20.65 -17.08 -14.74
N ASP A 108 20.63 -17.88 -13.67
CA ASP A 108 20.74 -19.33 -13.76
C ASP A 108 19.36 -20.01 -13.99
N GLY A 109 19.41 -21.30 -14.32
CA GLY A 109 18.19 -22.08 -14.56
C GLY A 109 17.32 -22.26 -13.31
N ALA A 110 17.92 -22.30 -12.11
CA ALA A 110 17.17 -22.44 -10.87
C ALA A 110 16.28 -21.21 -10.62
N ARG A 111 16.83 -20.02 -10.86
CA ARG A 111 16.14 -18.73 -10.77
C ARG A 111 14.95 -18.67 -11.74
N LEU A 112 15.20 -18.92 -13.03
CA LEU A 112 14.13 -18.91 -14.04
C LEU A 112 13.01 -19.90 -13.69
N HIS A 113 13.39 -21.12 -13.31
CA HIS A 113 12.44 -22.18 -12.99
C HIS A 113 11.58 -21.84 -11.74
N VAL A 114 12.17 -21.27 -10.69
CA VAL A 114 11.41 -20.83 -9.50
C VAL A 114 10.43 -19.70 -9.87
N THR A 115 10.89 -18.69 -10.62
CA THR A 115 10.07 -17.54 -11.02
C THR A 115 8.90 -17.99 -11.91
N VAL A 116 9.15 -18.82 -12.93
CA VAL A 116 8.10 -19.36 -13.81
C VAL A 116 7.12 -20.22 -13.02
N ARG A 117 7.59 -21.09 -12.13
CA ARG A 117 6.69 -21.94 -11.32
C ARG A 117 5.81 -21.13 -10.39
N ASN A 118 6.32 -20.04 -9.82
CA ASN A 118 5.51 -19.12 -9.02
C ASN A 118 4.48 -18.40 -9.89
N ALA A 119 4.88 -17.94 -11.08
CA ALA A 119 3.98 -17.31 -12.05
C ALA A 119 2.84 -18.26 -12.50
N MET A 120 3.16 -19.51 -12.80
CA MET A 120 2.16 -20.54 -13.15
C MET A 120 1.18 -20.81 -12.01
N LYS A 121 1.67 -20.88 -10.76
CA LYS A 121 0.79 -21.01 -9.58
C LYS A 121 -0.14 -19.80 -9.46
N LEU A 122 0.39 -18.59 -9.60
CA LEU A 122 -0.39 -17.36 -9.54
C LEU A 122 -1.47 -17.34 -10.63
N SER A 123 -1.12 -17.69 -11.87
CA SER A 123 -2.06 -17.77 -13.00
C SER A 123 -3.18 -18.78 -12.73
N ARG A 124 -2.85 -19.97 -12.18
CA ARG A 124 -3.88 -20.96 -11.78
C ARG A 124 -4.80 -20.42 -10.68
N LEU A 125 -4.26 -19.68 -9.71
CA LEU A 125 -5.06 -19.05 -8.66
C LEU A 125 -5.99 -17.97 -9.24
N GLN A 126 -5.51 -17.12 -10.15
CA GLN A 126 -6.32 -16.12 -10.86
C GLN A 126 -7.44 -16.76 -11.70
N ASN A 127 -7.16 -17.85 -12.43
CA ASN A 127 -8.18 -18.56 -13.20
C ASN A 127 -9.23 -19.23 -12.29
N LEU A 128 -8.84 -19.72 -11.11
CA LEU A 128 -9.80 -20.22 -10.11
C LEU A 128 -10.71 -19.08 -9.64
N VAL A 129 -10.16 -17.92 -9.33
CA VAL A 129 -10.87 -16.70 -8.92
C VAL A 129 -11.90 -16.25 -9.97
N GLU A 130 -11.57 -16.34 -11.26
CA GLU A 130 -12.47 -16.03 -12.39
C GLU A 130 -13.56 -17.09 -12.61
N GLY A 131 -13.27 -18.38 -12.38
CA GLY A 131 -14.24 -19.47 -12.52
C GLY A 131 -15.34 -19.51 -11.46
N TYR A 132 -15.18 -18.78 -10.35
CA TYR A 132 -16.16 -18.63 -9.27
C TYR A 132 -17.04 -17.38 -9.43
N GLU A 133 -17.64 -17.18 -10.61
CA GLU A 133 -18.69 -16.17 -10.78
C GLU A 133 -20.08 -16.70 -10.41
N ALA A 134 -20.68 -16.00 -9.45
CA ALA A 134 -22.09 -15.97 -9.04
C ALA A 134 -22.44 -16.66 -7.71
N ASP A 135 -21.75 -16.28 -6.63
CA ASP A 135 -22.37 -16.29 -5.31
C ASP A 135 -22.23 -14.89 -4.68
N SER A 136 -23.40 -14.29 -4.41
CA SER A 136 -23.68 -13.04 -3.68
C SER A 136 -22.46 -12.22 -3.23
N ALA A 137 -22.31 -11.00 -3.75
CA ALA A 137 -21.30 -10.03 -3.30
C ALA A 137 -21.32 -9.93 -1.76
N ARG A 138 -20.27 -10.42 -1.12
CA ARG A 138 -20.23 -10.55 0.33
C ARG A 138 -20.05 -9.16 0.95
N SER A 139 -20.93 -8.79 1.88
CA SER A 139 -20.80 -7.53 2.64
C SER A 139 -19.73 -7.59 3.73
N SER A 140 -19.34 -8.80 4.15
CA SER A 140 -18.29 -9.08 5.11
C SER A 140 -17.62 -10.43 4.84
N PHE A 141 -16.36 -10.57 5.22
CA PHE A 141 -15.58 -11.79 5.02
C PHE A 141 -14.45 -11.90 6.06
N GLN A 142 -14.51 -12.91 6.94
CA GLN A 142 -13.42 -13.24 7.88
C GLN A 142 -12.82 -12.03 8.65
N GLY A 143 -13.68 -11.08 9.06
CA GLY A 143 -13.27 -9.84 9.75
C GLY A 143 -13.14 -8.61 8.85
N PHE A 144 -13.06 -8.78 7.53
CA PHE A 144 -13.23 -7.69 6.58
C PHE A 144 -14.70 -7.26 6.47
N ILE A 145 -14.88 -5.97 6.24
CA ILE A 145 -16.15 -5.35 5.90
C ILE A 145 -15.96 -4.57 4.62
N GLY A 146 -16.93 -4.70 3.72
CA GLY A 146 -16.87 -4.08 2.41
C GLY A 146 -17.24 -5.07 1.32
N GLY A 147 -18.06 -4.59 0.39
CA GLY A 147 -18.58 -5.34 -0.75
C GLY A 147 -18.03 -4.87 -2.09
N SER A 148 -17.09 -3.92 -2.10
CA SER A 148 -16.49 -3.40 -3.33
C SER A 148 -15.86 -4.50 -4.19
N LEU A 149 -15.92 -4.31 -5.52
CA LEU A 149 -15.40 -5.29 -6.49
C LEU A 149 -13.91 -5.60 -6.25
N VAL A 150 -13.11 -4.57 -5.92
CA VAL A 150 -11.68 -4.70 -5.62
C VAL A 150 -11.47 -5.58 -4.37
N MET A 151 -12.30 -5.43 -3.33
CA MET A 151 -12.23 -6.31 -2.17
C MET A 151 -12.73 -7.72 -2.45
N GLN A 152 -13.71 -7.91 -3.35
CA GLN A 152 -14.12 -9.27 -3.76
C GLN A 152 -12.95 -10.03 -4.42
N GLN A 153 -12.13 -9.35 -5.23
CA GLN A 153 -10.92 -9.95 -5.81
C GLN A 153 -9.93 -10.38 -4.70
N VAL A 154 -9.71 -9.54 -3.69
CA VAL A 154 -8.88 -9.88 -2.52
C VAL A 154 -9.45 -11.10 -1.79
N TYR A 155 -10.76 -11.15 -1.52
CA TYR A 155 -11.38 -12.28 -0.82
C TYR A 155 -11.21 -13.59 -1.58
N LYS A 156 -11.41 -13.56 -2.90
CA LYS A 156 -11.21 -14.74 -3.75
C LYS A 156 -9.75 -15.19 -3.75
N MET A 157 -8.79 -14.26 -3.78
CA MET A 157 -7.37 -14.58 -3.67
C MET A 157 -7.04 -15.23 -2.31
N ILE A 158 -7.62 -14.72 -1.21
CA ILE A 158 -7.50 -15.33 0.13
C ILE A 158 -8.02 -16.76 0.11
N GLU A 159 -9.21 -17.01 -0.45
CA GLU A 159 -9.78 -18.35 -0.54
C GLU A 159 -8.93 -19.30 -1.36
N ALA A 160 -8.39 -18.83 -2.49
CA ALA A 160 -7.56 -19.63 -3.37
C ALA A 160 -6.21 -19.99 -2.72
N VAL A 161 -5.61 -19.06 -1.95
CA VAL A 161 -4.30 -19.28 -1.32
C VAL A 161 -4.38 -19.97 0.04
N ALA A 162 -5.50 -19.87 0.76
CA ALA A 162 -5.68 -20.46 2.08
C ALA A 162 -5.33 -21.95 2.18
N PRO A 163 -5.73 -22.85 1.25
CA PRO A 163 -5.37 -24.28 1.33
C PRO A 163 -3.89 -24.57 1.02
N SER A 164 -3.16 -23.63 0.41
CA SER A 164 -1.76 -23.80 0.03
C SER A 164 -0.80 -23.66 1.23
N LYS A 165 0.37 -24.29 1.14
CA LYS A 165 1.51 -24.06 2.06
C LYS A 165 2.43 -22.92 1.60
N ALA A 166 2.16 -22.31 0.45
CA ALA A 166 2.99 -21.24 -0.08
C ALA A 166 3.01 -20.02 0.87
N THR A 167 4.16 -19.36 0.91
CA THR A 167 4.31 -18.06 1.57
C THR A 167 3.41 -17.04 0.88
N VAL A 168 2.72 -16.22 1.67
CA VAL A 168 1.92 -15.11 1.16
C VAL A 168 2.58 -13.80 1.56
N PHE A 169 2.72 -12.89 0.61
CA PHE A 169 3.32 -11.58 0.79
C PHE A 169 2.25 -10.51 0.63
N ILE A 170 1.87 -9.85 1.73
CA ILE A 170 0.76 -8.90 1.78
C ILE A 170 1.34 -7.48 1.69
N THR A 171 0.93 -6.73 0.67
CA THR A 171 1.30 -5.32 0.50
C THR A 171 0.10 -4.42 0.67
N GLY A 172 0.34 -3.15 0.98
CA GLY A 172 -0.70 -2.13 1.06
C GLY A 172 -0.35 -1.10 2.12
N GLU A 173 -0.95 0.08 2.00
CA GLU A 173 -0.68 1.20 2.91
C GLU A 173 -0.94 0.86 4.38
N SER A 174 -0.44 1.72 5.28
CA SER A 174 -0.76 1.57 6.70
C SER A 174 -2.26 1.68 6.93
N GLY A 175 -2.81 0.77 7.75
CA GLY A 175 -4.24 0.78 8.09
C GLY A 175 -5.19 0.21 7.04
N THR A 176 -4.73 -0.46 5.98
CA THR A 176 -5.61 -1.11 4.99
C THR A 176 -6.18 -2.47 5.44
N GLY A 177 -5.64 -3.06 6.50
CA GLY A 177 -6.10 -4.34 7.05
C GLY A 177 -5.17 -5.54 6.77
N LYS A 178 -3.86 -5.33 6.63
CA LYS A 178 -2.87 -6.39 6.35
C LYS A 178 -2.91 -7.54 7.38
N GLU A 179 -3.02 -7.22 8.67
CA GLU A 179 -3.15 -8.21 9.74
C GLU A 179 -4.46 -9.00 9.63
N VAL A 180 -5.59 -8.33 9.33
CA VAL A 180 -6.88 -8.99 9.08
C VAL A 180 -6.81 -9.94 7.88
N CYS A 181 -6.05 -9.56 6.83
CA CYS A 181 -5.78 -10.44 5.68
C CYS A 181 -5.02 -11.70 6.10
N ALA A 182 -3.96 -11.54 6.90
CA ALA A 182 -3.17 -12.67 7.38
C ALA A 182 -4.00 -13.63 8.25
N GLU A 183 -4.83 -13.09 9.15
CA GLU A 183 -5.75 -13.88 9.95
C GLU A 183 -6.78 -14.63 9.09
N ALA A 184 -7.35 -13.96 8.09
CA ALA A 184 -8.34 -14.58 7.19
C ALA A 184 -7.74 -15.76 6.42
N ILE A 185 -6.51 -15.62 5.90
CA ILE A 185 -5.78 -16.70 5.24
C ILE A 185 -5.56 -17.88 6.20
N HIS A 186 -5.17 -17.60 7.45
CA HIS A 186 -4.95 -18.63 8.46
C HIS A 186 -6.25 -19.38 8.81
N LYS A 187 -7.34 -18.66 9.09
CA LYS A 187 -8.65 -19.21 9.47
C LYS A 187 -9.31 -20.04 8.37
N GLN A 188 -9.04 -19.74 7.10
CA GLN A 188 -9.55 -20.50 5.95
C GLN A 188 -8.65 -21.69 5.56
N GLY A 189 -7.43 -21.75 6.09
CA GLY A 189 -6.45 -22.77 5.73
C GLY A 189 -6.56 -24.06 6.56
N PRO A 190 -5.81 -25.12 6.20
CA PRO A 190 -5.78 -26.38 6.93
C PRO A 190 -5.19 -26.25 8.35
N ARG A 191 -4.53 -25.12 8.63
CA ARG A 191 -3.91 -24.79 9.92
C ARG A 191 -4.80 -23.89 10.82
N ALA A 192 -6.08 -23.69 10.49
CA ALA A 192 -6.98 -22.80 11.22
C ALA A 192 -7.11 -23.09 12.73
N ASN A 193 -6.96 -24.36 13.13
CA ASN A 193 -6.99 -24.78 14.54
C ASN A 193 -5.60 -24.86 15.19
N LYS A 194 -4.56 -24.35 14.52
CA LYS A 194 -3.17 -24.34 14.97
C LYS A 194 -2.77 -22.92 15.40
N PRO A 195 -1.63 -22.72 16.07
CA PRO A 195 -1.21 -21.39 16.49
C PRO A 195 -1.09 -20.42 15.30
N PHE A 196 -1.61 -19.21 15.49
CA PHE A 196 -1.31 -18.04 14.67
C PHE A 196 -0.47 -17.09 15.52
N ILE A 197 0.80 -16.93 15.17
CA ILE A 197 1.72 -16.07 15.89
C ILE A 197 2.03 -14.86 15.02
N ALA A 198 1.54 -13.70 15.43
CA ALA A 198 1.83 -12.42 14.78
C ALA A 198 2.98 -11.71 15.49
N LEU A 199 3.93 -11.20 14.71
CA LEU A 199 5.07 -10.44 15.19
C LEU A 199 5.20 -9.18 14.33
N ASN A 200 5.09 -8.01 14.97
CA ASN A 200 5.28 -6.72 14.31
C ASN A 200 6.73 -6.28 14.45
N CYS A 201 7.46 -6.28 13.33
CA CYS A 201 8.88 -5.98 13.30
C CYS A 201 9.16 -4.50 13.54
N GLY A 202 8.22 -3.60 13.22
CA GLY A 202 8.36 -2.16 13.50
C GLY A 202 8.17 -1.79 14.98
N ALA A 203 7.48 -2.61 15.77
CA ALA A 203 7.19 -2.34 17.18
C ALA A 203 8.24 -2.86 18.17
N ILE A 204 9.13 -3.76 17.72
CA ILE A 204 10.12 -4.42 18.58
C ILE A 204 11.49 -3.74 18.38
N PRO A 205 12.20 -3.38 19.47
CA PRO A 205 13.55 -2.86 19.36
C PRO A 205 14.46 -3.83 18.60
N LYS A 206 15.31 -3.30 17.70
CA LYS A 206 16.12 -4.12 16.77
C LYS A 206 16.97 -5.16 17.52
N GLU A 207 17.56 -4.76 18.64
CA GLU A 207 18.39 -5.61 19.50
C GLU A 207 17.64 -6.78 20.17
N LEU A 208 16.31 -6.69 20.29
CA LEU A 208 15.47 -7.74 20.86
C LEU A 208 14.79 -8.60 19.78
N MET A 209 14.76 -8.15 18.53
CA MET A 209 14.00 -8.77 17.46
C MET A 209 14.44 -10.22 17.18
N GLU A 210 15.75 -10.48 17.15
CA GLU A 210 16.27 -11.84 16.98
C GLU A 210 15.78 -12.78 18.09
N SER A 211 15.81 -12.31 19.34
CA SER A 211 15.35 -13.05 20.51
C SER A 211 13.83 -13.26 20.50
N GLU A 212 13.04 -12.30 20.03
CA GLU A 212 11.58 -12.48 19.91
C GLU A 212 11.22 -13.49 18.81
N ILE A 213 11.96 -13.55 17.69
CA ILE A 213 11.70 -14.51 16.62
C ILE A 213 12.20 -15.91 17.00
N PHE A 214 13.46 -16.05 17.39
CA PHE A 214 14.11 -17.35 17.58
C PHE A 214 14.19 -17.81 19.04
N GLY A 215 13.96 -16.93 20.00
CA GLY A 215 14.13 -17.23 21.42
C GLY A 215 15.58 -17.15 21.85
N HIS A 216 15.83 -17.29 23.15
CA HIS A 216 17.17 -17.22 23.73
C HIS A 216 17.35 -18.22 24.86
N VAL A 217 18.60 -18.64 25.06
CA VAL A 217 19.01 -19.40 26.24
C VAL A 217 19.32 -18.46 27.41
N LYS A 218 19.30 -19.00 28.62
CA LYS A 218 19.70 -18.24 29.81
C LYS A 218 21.13 -17.70 29.65
N GLY A 219 21.31 -16.40 29.87
CA GLY A 219 22.62 -15.73 29.79
C GLY A 219 23.07 -15.33 28.38
N ALA A 220 22.19 -15.39 27.37
CA ALA A 220 22.53 -15.04 25.99
C ALA A 220 22.93 -13.56 25.79
N PHE A 221 22.38 -12.65 26.59
CA PHE A 221 22.71 -11.21 26.61
C PHE A 221 22.41 -10.61 27.99
N THR A 222 22.85 -9.37 28.21
CA THR A 222 22.60 -8.64 29.47
C THR A 222 21.09 -8.48 29.69
N GLY A 223 20.54 -9.16 30.71
CA GLY A 223 19.10 -9.20 30.99
C GLY A 223 18.41 -10.54 30.71
N ALA A 224 19.07 -11.48 30.02
CA ALA A 224 18.56 -12.82 29.74
C ALA A 224 18.59 -13.74 30.98
N GLN A 225 17.82 -13.42 32.01
CA GLN A 225 17.83 -14.15 33.29
C GLN A 225 17.23 -15.56 33.21
N ARG A 226 16.39 -15.82 32.21
CA ARG A 226 15.71 -17.10 31.96
C ARG A 226 15.77 -17.42 30.47
N GLU A 227 15.61 -18.70 30.14
CA GLU A 227 15.40 -19.14 28.78
C GLU A 227 13.98 -18.77 28.31
N ARG A 228 13.83 -18.39 27.04
CA ARG A 228 12.55 -18.03 26.44
C ARG A 228 12.41 -18.64 25.05
N LYS A 229 11.22 -19.18 24.76
CA LYS A 229 10.84 -19.63 23.41
C LYS A 229 10.52 -18.42 22.53
N GLY A 230 11.01 -18.44 21.29
CA GLY A 230 10.69 -17.42 20.28
C GLY A 230 9.40 -17.72 19.52
N ALA A 231 8.98 -16.76 18.71
CA ALA A 231 7.82 -16.84 17.83
C ALA A 231 7.88 -18.06 16.89
N ALA A 232 9.08 -18.41 16.38
CA ALA A 232 9.29 -19.58 15.52
C ALA A 232 8.90 -20.89 16.23
N SER A 233 9.36 -21.10 17.48
CA SER A 233 8.99 -22.29 18.27
C SER A 233 7.52 -22.28 18.67
N LEU A 234 6.93 -21.12 18.93
CA LEU A 234 5.52 -20.97 19.31
C LEU A 234 4.57 -21.20 18.13
N ALA A 235 5.03 -20.93 16.91
CA ALA A 235 4.26 -21.08 15.68
C ALA A 235 4.33 -22.50 15.09
N ASP A 236 5.05 -23.44 15.72
CA ASP A 236 5.25 -24.79 15.17
C ASP A 236 3.92 -25.51 14.87
N GLY A 237 3.83 -26.10 13.67
CA GLY A 237 2.61 -26.69 13.12
C GLY A 237 1.54 -25.67 12.71
N GLY A 238 1.77 -24.38 12.91
CA GLY A 238 0.84 -23.26 12.70
C GLY A 238 1.30 -22.28 11.63
N THR A 239 1.05 -20.99 11.86
CA THR A 239 1.38 -19.88 10.96
C THR A 239 2.14 -18.79 11.71
N LEU A 240 3.25 -18.34 11.13
CA LEU A 240 4.03 -17.20 11.61
C LEU A 240 3.77 -16.01 10.67
N PHE A 241 3.16 -14.96 11.21
CA PHE A 241 2.90 -13.71 10.51
C PHE A 241 3.94 -12.66 10.92
N LEU A 242 4.69 -12.16 9.94
CA LEU A 242 5.72 -11.13 10.12
C LEU A 242 5.21 -9.82 9.52
N ASP A 243 4.69 -8.94 10.36
CA ASP A 243 4.21 -7.61 9.96
C ASP A 243 5.35 -6.60 9.92
N GLU A 244 5.26 -5.66 8.99
CA GLU A 244 6.30 -4.68 8.67
C GLU A 244 7.69 -5.31 8.47
N ILE A 245 7.77 -6.38 7.64
CA ILE A 245 9.01 -7.16 7.40
C ILE A 245 10.18 -6.30 6.93
N GLY A 246 9.91 -5.17 6.27
CA GLY A 246 10.93 -4.21 5.81
C GLY A 246 11.68 -3.48 6.92
N GLU A 247 11.22 -3.55 8.17
CA GLU A 247 11.91 -2.94 9.33
C GLU A 247 13.03 -3.83 9.91
N MET A 248 13.13 -5.09 9.47
CA MET A 248 14.20 -6.01 9.90
C MET A 248 15.56 -5.56 9.38
N ASP A 249 16.60 -5.67 10.21
CA ASP A 249 17.97 -5.42 9.77
C ASP A 249 18.52 -6.56 8.87
N MET A 250 19.60 -6.26 8.16
CA MET A 250 20.20 -7.16 7.16
C MET A 250 20.76 -8.46 7.78
N ASP A 251 21.25 -8.41 9.01
CA ASP A 251 21.80 -9.57 9.71
C ASP A 251 20.70 -10.54 10.08
N LEU A 252 19.58 -10.03 10.60
CA LEU A 252 18.40 -10.82 10.93
C LEU A 252 17.72 -11.37 9.68
N GLN A 253 17.66 -10.60 8.59
CA GLN A 253 17.15 -11.08 7.30
C GLN A 253 17.94 -12.30 6.79
N THR A 254 19.26 -12.35 7.01
CA THR A 254 20.10 -13.50 6.64
C THR A 254 19.72 -14.77 7.43
N LYS A 255 19.48 -14.62 8.74
CA LYS A 255 19.02 -15.73 9.61
C LYS A 255 17.60 -16.17 9.24
N LEU A 256 16.72 -15.21 8.94
CA LEU A 256 15.36 -15.47 8.50
C LEU A 256 15.34 -16.24 7.18
N LEU A 257 16.18 -15.89 6.20
CA LEU A 257 16.27 -16.61 4.94
C LEU A 257 16.58 -18.10 5.16
N ARG A 258 17.59 -18.41 5.98
CA ARG A 258 17.91 -19.80 6.33
C ARG A 258 16.73 -20.50 6.98
N PHE A 259 16.02 -19.81 7.88
CA PHE A 259 14.85 -20.34 8.54
C PHE A 259 13.71 -20.65 7.55
N VAL A 260 13.39 -19.73 6.64
CA VAL A 260 12.33 -19.92 5.62
C VAL A 260 12.70 -21.01 4.60
N GLN A 261 13.99 -21.21 4.34
CA GLN A 261 14.47 -22.26 3.43
C GLN A 261 14.42 -23.65 4.06
N THR A 262 14.87 -23.78 5.32
CA THR A 262 15.15 -25.07 5.95
C THR A 262 14.16 -25.49 7.03
N GLY A 263 13.38 -24.55 7.57
CA GLY A 263 12.58 -24.72 8.78
C GLY A 263 13.43 -24.84 10.05
N ARG A 264 14.74 -24.56 9.96
CA ARG A 264 15.70 -24.71 11.06
C ARG A 264 16.27 -23.38 11.53
N PHE A 265 16.48 -23.27 12.83
CA PHE A 265 17.09 -22.11 13.46
C PHE A 265 17.82 -22.48 14.76
N GLN A 266 18.59 -21.55 15.30
CA GLN A 266 19.23 -21.67 16.61
C GLN A 266 18.72 -20.55 17.51
N ARG A 267 18.58 -20.81 18.81
CA ARG A 267 18.28 -19.76 19.78
C ARG A 267 19.48 -18.86 19.97
N VAL A 268 19.22 -17.59 20.29
CA VAL A 268 20.27 -16.63 20.62
C VAL A 268 21.09 -17.16 21.82
N GLY A 269 22.42 -17.20 21.66
CA GLY A 269 23.36 -17.73 22.65
C GLY A 269 23.43 -19.26 22.74
N GLY A 270 22.63 -20.00 21.97
CA GLY A 270 22.63 -21.45 21.92
C GLY A 270 23.27 -22.01 20.64
N SER A 271 23.74 -23.25 20.69
CA SER A 271 24.28 -23.98 19.52
C SER A 271 23.37 -25.10 19.01
N ALA A 272 22.32 -25.44 19.76
CA ALA A 272 21.35 -26.47 19.39
C ALA A 272 20.47 -25.97 18.24
N GLU A 273 20.40 -26.75 17.16
CA GLU A 273 19.50 -26.49 16.03
C GLU A 273 18.11 -27.05 16.33
N GLU A 274 17.09 -26.20 16.21
CA GLU A 274 15.67 -26.55 16.32
C GLU A 274 15.04 -26.58 14.93
N THR A 275 14.11 -27.51 14.69
CA THR A 275 13.35 -27.61 13.44
C THR A 275 11.87 -27.48 13.73
N VAL A 276 11.18 -26.64 12.97
CA VAL A 276 9.73 -26.41 13.08
C VAL A 276 9.09 -26.41 11.69
N ASP A 277 7.81 -26.78 11.62
CA ASP A 277 7.01 -26.68 10.39
C ASP A 277 6.04 -25.51 10.52
N VAL A 278 6.40 -24.36 9.95
CA VAL A 278 5.59 -23.14 9.98
C VAL A 278 5.20 -22.70 8.57
N ARG A 279 3.96 -22.21 8.42
CA ARG A 279 3.58 -21.44 7.24
C ARG A 279 3.95 -19.98 7.47
N PHE A 280 4.59 -19.35 6.49
CA PHE A 280 4.94 -17.93 6.56
C PHE A 280 3.88 -17.06 5.90
N LEU A 281 3.48 -16.00 6.59
CA LEU A 281 2.79 -14.85 6.03
C LEU A 281 3.64 -13.62 6.36
N CYS A 282 3.79 -12.69 5.44
CA CYS A 282 4.54 -11.46 5.69
C CYS A 282 3.77 -10.27 5.14
N ALA A 283 3.97 -9.11 5.76
CA ALA A 283 3.34 -7.88 5.36
C ALA A 283 4.32 -6.70 5.39
N THR A 284 4.09 -5.72 4.52
CA THR A 284 4.79 -4.43 4.57
C THR A 284 3.92 -3.31 4.01
N ASN A 285 4.12 -2.11 4.52
CA ASN A 285 3.55 -0.89 3.95
C ASN A 285 4.44 -0.19 2.90
N ARG A 286 5.68 -0.66 2.71
CA ARG A 286 6.63 -0.13 1.73
C ARG A 286 6.56 -0.94 0.45
N ASP A 287 7.12 -0.37 -0.62
CA ASP A 287 7.41 -1.13 -1.83
C ASP A 287 8.59 -2.08 -1.54
N PRO A 288 8.37 -3.41 -1.51
CA PRO A 288 9.42 -4.35 -1.13
C PRO A 288 10.57 -4.36 -2.13
N TRP A 289 10.31 -4.06 -3.40
CA TRP A 289 11.32 -4.04 -4.43
C TRP A 289 12.21 -2.80 -4.32
N GLN A 290 11.62 -1.64 -4.01
CA GLN A 290 12.39 -0.43 -3.71
C GLN A 290 13.29 -0.60 -2.48
N GLU A 291 12.84 -1.33 -1.44
CA GLU A 291 13.68 -1.62 -0.28
C GLU A 291 14.85 -2.56 -0.61
N VAL A 292 14.65 -3.52 -1.53
CA VAL A 292 15.74 -4.37 -2.06
C VAL A 292 16.77 -3.52 -2.79
N GLN A 293 16.31 -2.69 -3.73
CA GLN A 293 17.18 -1.83 -4.53
C GLN A 293 17.96 -0.83 -3.68
N ALA A 294 17.37 -0.33 -2.60
CA ALA A 294 18.05 0.57 -1.67
C ALA A 294 19.02 -0.14 -0.70
N GLY A 295 19.23 -1.45 -0.85
CA GLY A 295 20.13 -2.26 -0.02
C GLY A 295 19.65 -2.45 1.43
N ARG A 296 18.37 -2.16 1.70
CA ARG A 296 17.74 -2.31 3.02
C ARG A 296 17.01 -3.64 3.17
N PHE A 297 16.73 -4.31 2.06
CA PHE A 297 16.14 -5.64 2.04
C PHE A 297 16.97 -6.56 1.17
N ARG A 298 17.17 -7.81 1.60
CA ARG A 298 17.94 -8.77 0.82
C ARG A 298 17.10 -9.31 -0.34
N GLU A 299 17.72 -9.31 -1.51
CA GLU A 299 17.12 -9.82 -2.75
C GLU A 299 16.76 -11.33 -2.66
N ASP A 300 17.66 -12.14 -2.09
CA ASP A 300 17.42 -13.58 -1.91
C ASP A 300 16.25 -13.88 -0.96
N LEU A 301 16.08 -13.10 0.11
CA LEU A 301 14.95 -13.15 1.01
C LEU A 301 13.65 -12.70 0.34
N TYR A 302 13.70 -11.61 -0.43
CA TYR A 302 12.56 -11.11 -1.20
C TYR A 302 11.98 -12.22 -2.07
N TYR A 303 12.78 -12.86 -2.91
CA TYR A 303 12.30 -13.92 -3.80
C TYR A 303 11.82 -15.17 -3.08
N ARG A 304 12.32 -15.41 -1.86
CA ARG A 304 11.85 -16.54 -1.05
C ARG A 304 10.50 -16.25 -0.38
N LEU A 305 10.20 -15.00 -0.07
CA LEU A 305 8.96 -14.58 0.58
C LEU A 305 7.87 -14.18 -0.42
N TYR A 306 8.24 -13.53 -1.52
CA TYR A 306 7.34 -13.00 -2.55
C TYR A 306 6.88 -14.11 -3.52
N VAL A 307 6.15 -15.09 -2.97
CA VAL A 307 5.66 -16.26 -3.73
C VAL A 307 4.22 -16.06 -4.20
N VAL A 308 3.34 -15.64 -3.30
CA VAL A 308 1.96 -15.26 -3.63
C VAL A 308 1.71 -13.85 -3.10
N PRO A 309 1.78 -12.82 -3.96
CA PRO A 309 1.49 -11.45 -3.53
C PRO A 309 0.00 -11.22 -3.39
N ILE A 310 -0.41 -10.52 -2.34
CA ILE A 310 -1.75 -9.98 -2.16
C ILE A 310 -1.62 -8.49 -1.88
N HIS A 311 -2.17 -7.66 -2.76
CA HIS A 311 -2.22 -6.22 -2.56
C HIS A 311 -3.56 -5.83 -1.92
N LEU A 312 -3.51 -5.13 -0.79
CA LEU A 312 -4.69 -4.55 -0.16
C LEU A 312 -4.89 -3.11 -0.66
N PRO A 313 -6.02 -2.83 -1.33
CA PRO A 313 -6.30 -1.51 -1.85
C PRO A 313 -6.51 -0.50 -0.70
N PRO A 314 -6.06 0.74 -0.87
CA PRO A 314 -6.35 1.81 0.08
C PRO A 314 -7.85 2.14 0.10
N LEU A 315 -8.33 2.74 1.18
CA LEU A 315 -9.75 2.96 1.43
C LEU A 315 -10.41 3.83 0.37
N ARG A 316 -9.68 4.81 -0.18
CA ARG A 316 -10.10 5.67 -1.29
C ARG A 316 -10.45 4.90 -2.57
N ASP A 317 -9.83 3.75 -2.82
CA ASP A 317 -10.06 2.93 -4.01
C ASP A 317 -11.17 1.88 -3.79
N ARG A 318 -11.75 1.83 -2.59
CA ARG A 318 -12.78 0.85 -2.19
C ARG A 318 -14.21 1.39 -2.30
N GLY A 319 -14.40 2.59 -2.85
CA GLY A 319 -15.70 3.18 -3.10
C GLY A 319 -16.57 3.29 -1.84
N GLN A 320 -17.74 2.65 -1.85
CA GLN A 320 -18.73 2.74 -0.76
C GLN A 320 -18.36 1.94 0.50
N ASP A 321 -17.26 1.17 0.48
CA ASP A 321 -16.81 0.42 1.65
C ASP A 321 -16.52 1.32 2.85
N VAL A 322 -16.07 2.55 2.63
CA VAL A 322 -15.83 3.54 3.70
C VAL A 322 -17.05 3.77 4.58
N LEU A 323 -18.25 3.84 3.98
CA LEU A 323 -19.49 4.03 4.72
C LEU A 323 -19.91 2.77 5.46
N ALA A 324 -19.72 1.60 4.87
CA ALA A 324 -20.03 0.33 5.50
C ALA A 324 -19.12 0.07 6.72
N VAL A 325 -17.82 0.27 6.55
CA VAL A 325 -16.81 0.16 7.62
C VAL A 325 -17.11 1.19 8.71
N GLY A 326 -17.33 2.46 8.33
CA GLY A 326 -17.64 3.53 9.28
C GLY A 326 -18.90 3.23 10.08
N GLN A 327 -19.96 2.71 9.47
CA GLN A 327 -21.22 2.41 10.15
C GLN A 327 -21.07 1.25 11.14
N MET A 328 -20.27 0.25 10.81
CA MET A 328 -19.94 -0.84 11.74
C MET A 328 -19.16 -0.30 12.94
N LEU A 329 -18.11 0.48 12.70
CA LEU A 329 -17.29 1.09 13.76
C LEU A 329 -18.13 2.01 14.66
N LEU A 330 -19.05 2.78 14.09
CA LEU A 330 -19.96 3.64 14.84
C LEU A 330 -20.83 2.83 15.79
N ASN A 331 -21.44 1.75 15.30
CA ASN A 331 -22.28 0.87 16.12
C ASN A 331 -21.48 0.20 17.24
N GLN A 332 -20.24 -0.20 16.94
CA GLN A 332 -19.34 -0.80 17.93
C GLN A 332 -18.96 0.21 19.02
N TYR A 333 -18.39 1.36 18.65
CA TYR A 333 -17.92 2.34 19.63
C TYR A 333 -19.05 3.04 20.37
N ALA A 334 -20.20 3.26 19.73
CA ALA A 334 -21.37 3.77 20.45
C ALA A 334 -21.80 2.81 21.56
N LYS A 335 -21.76 1.50 21.31
CA LYS A 335 -22.05 0.49 22.33
C LYS A 335 -21.00 0.46 23.43
N ASP A 336 -19.72 0.49 23.07
CA ASP A 336 -18.60 0.41 24.02
C ASP A 336 -18.55 1.63 24.95
N GLU A 337 -18.84 2.83 24.41
CA GLU A 337 -18.83 4.10 25.15
C GLU A 337 -20.20 4.44 25.77
N GLY A 338 -21.21 3.57 25.64
CA GLY A 338 -22.56 3.78 26.20
C GLY A 338 -23.36 4.92 25.55
N LYS A 339 -23.03 5.27 24.31
CA LYS A 339 -23.61 6.38 23.53
C LYS A 339 -24.82 5.94 22.69
N LYS A 340 -25.61 6.91 22.24
CA LYS A 340 -26.85 6.67 21.46
C LYS A 340 -26.68 6.79 19.95
N PHE A 341 -25.47 7.01 19.44
CA PHE A 341 -25.24 7.15 18.01
C PHE A 341 -25.63 5.88 17.24
N ARG A 342 -26.44 6.04 16.18
CA ARG A 342 -26.89 4.92 15.33
C ARG A 342 -26.60 5.10 13.85
N ARG A 343 -26.33 6.32 13.40
CA ARG A 343 -26.19 6.64 11.97
C ARG A 343 -25.40 7.91 11.74
N PHE A 344 -24.82 8.03 10.56
CA PHE A 344 -24.26 9.27 10.04
C PHE A 344 -25.33 10.12 9.34
N GLY A 345 -25.23 11.44 9.50
CA GLY A 345 -25.88 12.46 8.66
C GLY A 345 -25.60 12.28 7.18
N HIS A 346 -26.51 12.76 6.32
CA HIS A 346 -26.29 12.72 4.87
C HIS A 346 -25.00 13.47 4.50
N ASP A 347 -24.83 14.68 5.04
CA ASP A 347 -23.66 15.50 4.79
C ASP A 347 -22.39 14.83 5.30
N VAL A 348 -22.42 14.23 6.49
CA VAL A 348 -21.30 13.45 7.03
C VAL A 348 -20.92 12.29 6.11
N LYS A 349 -21.89 11.56 5.54
CA LYS A 349 -21.59 10.48 4.58
C LYS A 349 -20.89 11.03 3.32
N LEU A 350 -21.28 12.20 2.85
CA LEU A 350 -20.60 12.86 1.72
C LEU A 350 -19.15 13.20 2.09
N VAL A 351 -18.91 13.73 3.29
CA VAL A 351 -17.55 14.00 3.79
C VAL A 351 -16.72 12.73 3.84
N LEU A 352 -17.22 11.70 4.51
CA LEU A 352 -16.51 10.43 4.67
C LEU A 352 -16.20 9.77 3.31
N SER A 353 -17.07 9.94 2.32
CA SER A 353 -16.87 9.36 0.98
C SER A 353 -15.87 10.12 0.11
N ARG A 354 -15.65 11.41 0.37
CA ARG A 354 -14.76 12.27 -0.43
C ARG A 354 -13.36 12.38 0.15
N TYR A 355 -13.23 12.26 1.47
CA TYR A 355 -11.93 12.31 2.13
C TYR A 355 -11.03 11.16 1.68
N GLN A 356 -9.74 11.43 1.50
CA GLN A 356 -8.79 10.47 0.90
C GLN A 356 -8.35 9.36 1.85
N TRP A 357 -8.53 9.54 3.16
CA TRP A 357 -8.13 8.58 4.20
C TRP A 357 -6.66 8.14 4.10
N PRO A 358 -5.68 9.04 4.24
CA PRO A 358 -4.26 8.68 4.20
C PRO A 358 -3.86 7.63 5.25
N GLY A 359 -4.55 7.55 6.40
CA GLY A 359 -4.36 6.48 7.38
C GLY A 359 -5.37 5.32 7.26
N ASN A 360 -6.09 5.26 6.15
CA ASN A 360 -7.03 4.21 5.77
C ASN A 360 -8.05 3.88 6.89
N VAL A 361 -8.31 2.60 7.14
CA VAL A 361 -9.28 2.14 8.14
C VAL A 361 -8.85 2.52 9.56
N ARG A 362 -7.54 2.63 9.82
CA ARG A 362 -7.02 3.03 11.15
C ARG A 362 -7.35 4.48 11.48
N GLU A 363 -7.24 5.37 10.51
CA GLU A 363 -7.67 6.76 10.65
C GLU A 363 -9.19 6.85 10.83
N LEU A 364 -9.97 6.16 9.98
CA LEU A 364 -11.43 6.10 10.11
C LEU A 364 -11.87 5.60 11.48
N GLN A 365 -11.22 4.56 12.01
CA GLN A 365 -11.43 4.05 13.36
C GLN A 365 -11.19 5.13 14.42
N ASN A 366 -10.07 5.85 14.33
CA ASN A 366 -9.74 6.90 15.30
C ASN A 366 -10.75 8.06 15.23
N VAL A 367 -11.15 8.49 14.03
CA VAL A 367 -12.14 9.55 13.83
C VAL A 367 -13.49 9.14 14.42
N VAL A 368 -13.99 7.96 14.07
CA VAL A 368 -15.31 7.48 14.56
C VAL A 368 -15.29 7.28 16.07
N ARG A 369 -14.19 6.76 16.63
CA ARG A 369 -14.05 6.62 18.09
C ARG A 369 -14.04 7.98 18.79
N ASN A 370 -13.30 8.96 18.25
CA ASN A 370 -13.25 10.31 18.80
C ASN A 370 -14.65 10.96 18.83
N ILE A 371 -15.42 10.81 17.74
CA ILE A 371 -16.81 11.27 17.67
C ILE A 371 -17.66 10.68 18.79
N CYS A 372 -17.58 9.36 19.01
CA CYS A 372 -18.34 8.68 20.07
C CYS A 372 -17.92 9.15 21.47
N VAL A 373 -16.63 9.39 21.71
CA VAL A 373 -16.12 9.80 23.03
C VAL A 373 -16.54 11.23 23.38
N LEU A 374 -16.40 12.16 22.43
CA LEU A 374 -16.53 13.60 22.70
C LEU A 374 -17.96 14.14 22.57
N ASN A 375 -18.84 13.42 21.88
CA ASN A 375 -20.17 13.94 21.54
C ASN A 375 -21.28 13.03 22.06
N ASP A 376 -22.51 13.53 22.00
CA ASP A 376 -23.72 12.79 22.32
C ASP A 376 -24.80 13.11 21.29
N GLY A 377 -25.54 12.09 20.86
CA GLY A 377 -26.62 12.25 19.90
C GLY A 377 -27.10 10.91 19.36
N GLU A 378 -28.21 10.92 18.63
CA GLU A 378 -28.68 9.74 17.89
C GLU A 378 -28.06 9.63 16.49
N GLN A 379 -27.59 10.76 15.96
CA GLN A 379 -27.03 10.91 14.63
C GLN A 379 -25.75 11.75 14.68
N VAL A 380 -24.73 11.32 13.95
CA VAL A 380 -23.50 12.09 13.78
C VAL A 380 -23.75 13.19 12.75
N THR A 381 -23.55 14.44 13.13
CA THR A 381 -23.65 15.63 12.26
C THR A 381 -22.25 16.14 11.91
N VAL A 382 -22.16 17.10 10.97
CA VAL A 382 -20.88 17.67 10.50
C VAL A 382 -20.12 18.36 11.64
N GLU A 383 -20.84 18.96 12.59
CA GLU A 383 -20.27 19.61 13.78
C GLU A 383 -19.46 18.67 14.68
N HIS A 384 -19.76 17.36 14.63
CA HIS A 384 -19.01 16.37 15.39
C HIS A 384 -17.71 15.93 14.70
N LEU A 385 -17.52 16.28 13.41
CA LEU A 385 -16.33 15.87 12.66
C LEU A 385 -15.11 16.70 13.07
N PRO A 386 -13.91 16.07 13.12
CA PRO A 386 -12.67 16.82 13.33
C PRO A 386 -12.43 17.87 12.25
N GLN A 387 -11.88 19.03 12.62
CA GLN A 387 -11.66 20.17 11.71
C GLN A 387 -10.82 19.80 10.47
N ASN A 388 -9.86 18.88 10.60
CA ASN A 388 -9.03 18.42 9.48
C ASN A 388 -9.83 17.65 8.40
N LEU A 389 -10.96 17.03 8.74
CA LEU A 389 -11.87 16.42 7.75
C LEU A 389 -12.75 17.48 7.08
N CYS A 390 -13.10 18.55 7.82
CA CYS A 390 -13.93 19.63 7.29
C CYS A 390 -13.16 20.59 6.36
N ALA A 391 -11.88 20.88 6.66
CA ALA A 391 -11.07 21.82 5.88
C ALA A 391 -10.86 21.38 4.41
N GLN A 392 -10.83 20.08 4.12
CA GLN A 392 -10.75 19.57 2.73
C GLN A 392 -12.08 19.68 1.96
N LEU A 393 -13.21 19.96 2.61
CA LEU A 393 -14.49 20.18 1.93
C LEU A 393 -14.62 21.59 1.38
N ASP A 394 -14.13 22.59 2.12
CA ASP A 394 -14.17 24.00 1.72
C ASP A 394 -13.31 24.24 0.47
N GLU A 395 -12.27 23.43 0.27
CA GLU A 395 -11.42 23.46 -0.94
C GLU A 395 -12.07 22.78 -2.16
N LEU A 396 -13.05 21.88 -1.95
CA LEU A 396 -13.67 21.03 -2.98
C LEU A 396 -15.11 21.42 -3.35
N LEU A 397 -15.67 22.45 -2.72
CA LEU A 397 -16.99 22.98 -3.02
C LEU A 397 -16.85 24.44 -3.51
N PRO A 398 -16.89 24.71 -4.83
CA PRO A 398 -17.32 26.02 -5.29
C PRO A 398 -18.73 26.23 -4.73
N GLU A 399 -18.96 27.39 -4.12
CA GLU A 399 -20.24 27.76 -3.50
C GLU A 399 -21.42 27.32 -4.38
N ARG A 400 -22.31 26.49 -3.80
CA ARG A 400 -23.62 26.26 -4.40
C ARG A 400 -24.33 27.61 -4.45
N GLU A 401 -24.59 28.10 -5.67
CA GLU A 401 -25.56 29.16 -5.91
C GLU A 401 -26.88 28.79 -5.23
N LEU A 402 -27.15 29.40 -4.08
CA LEU A 402 -28.47 29.42 -3.47
C LEU A 402 -29.29 30.48 -4.21
N SER A 403 -29.89 30.05 -5.31
CA SER A 403 -31.07 30.71 -5.87
C SER A 403 -32.22 30.57 -4.87
N GLY A 404 -32.81 31.70 -4.45
CA GLY A 404 -34.10 31.68 -3.75
C GLY A 404 -34.30 32.86 -2.81
N GLU A 405 -34.61 34.02 -3.39
CA GLU A 405 -35.45 35.12 -2.88
C GLU A 405 -35.93 35.02 -1.42
N LEU A 406 -35.60 36.05 -0.63
CA LEU A 406 -36.55 36.72 0.27
C LEU A 406 -35.96 38.10 0.61
N GLU A 407 -36.55 39.13 0.01
CA GLU A 407 -36.32 40.54 0.25
C GLU A 407 -36.72 40.93 1.69
N PHE A 408 -35.88 41.72 2.36
CA PHE A 408 -36.35 42.74 3.30
C PHE A 408 -35.37 43.92 3.31
N GLU A 409 -35.88 45.09 2.95
CA GLU A 409 -35.28 46.42 3.10
C GLU A 409 -35.06 46.75 4.59
N ILE A 410 -34.02 47.53 4.96
CA ILE A 410 -34.08 48.91 5.54
C ILE A 410 -32.68 49.59 5.47
N GLU A 411 -32.74 50.90 5.25
CA GLU A 411 -31.78 51.98 4.98
C GLU A 411 -30.63 52.30 5.98
N GLN A 412 -29.54 52.82 5.38
CA GLN A 412 -28.64 53.96 5.72
C GLN A 412 -27.80 54.04 7.03
N THR A 413 -26.49 54.29 6.81
CA THR A 413 -25.29 54.57 7.64
C THR A 413 -25.27 55.97 8.34
N PRO A 414 -24.20 56.41 9.06
CA PRO A 414 -23.18 55.74 9.93
C PRO A 414 -22.92 56.49 11.28
N GLU A 415 -22.37 55.82 12.31
CA GLU A 415 -21.55 56.51 13.35
C GLU A 415 -20.62 55.51 14.08
N PHE A 416 -19.37 55.95 14.31
CA PHE A 416 -18.26 55.17 14.90
C PHE A 416 -18.14 55.38 16.42
N VAL A 417 -17.35 54.49 17.08
CA VAL A 417 -16.64 54.57 18.40
C VAL A 417 -17.27 53.68 19.51
N ILE A 418 -16.64 52.73 20.24
CA ILE A 418 -15.28 52.14 20.36
C ILE A 418 -15.40 50.74 21.02
N GLU A 419 -14.52 49.80 20.60
CA GLU A 419 -13.95 48.58 21.23
C GLU A 419 -14.79 47.58 22.04
N GLU A 420 -14.92 46.37 21.49
CA GLU A 420 -14.42 45.10 22.09
C GLU A 420 -14.32 44.04 20.97
N GLN A 421 -13.17 43.36 20.83
CA GLN A 421 -12.88 42.40 19.74
C GLN A 421 -13.76 41.14 19.86
N PRO A 422 -14.50 40.74 18.80
CA PRO A 422 -14.20 39.47 18.13
C PRO A 422 -14.67 39.36 16.65
N GLN A 423 -14.11 38.39 15.90
CA GLN A 423 -14.70 37.68 14.75
C GLN A 423 -15.05 38.45 13.45
N GLY A 424 -14.52 37.94 12.32
CA GLY A 424 -15.13 38.06 10.99
C GLY A 424 -15.05 39.43 10.31
N PHE A 425 -13.86 39.86 9.87
CA PHE A 425 -13.75 40.95 8.89
C PHE A 425 -13.22 40.41 7.57
N VAL A 426 -14.11 40.32 6.57
CA VAL A 426 -13.68 40.32 5.17
C VAL A 426 -13.01 41.66 4.93
N ARG A 427 -11.68 41.67 4.78
CA ARG A 427 -10.96 42.89 4.41
C ARG A 427 -11.51 43.37 3.06
N PRO A 428 -11.78 44.67 2.87
CA PRO A 428 -12.13 45.19 1.55
C PRO A 428 -11.04 44.78 0.56
N ILE A 429 -11.43 44.36 -0.65
CA ILE A 429 -10.49 43.92 -1.68
C ILE A 429 -9.54 45.09 -1.97
N GLN A 430 -8.28 44.94 -1.56
CA GLN A 430 -7.22 45.91 -1.83
C GLN A 430 -6.44 45.49 -3.07
N ALA A 431 -5.85 46.47 -3.75
CA ALA A 431 -4.95 46.17 -4.84
C ALA A 431 -3.77 45.32 -4.32
N LEU A 432 -3.42 44.25 -5.04
CA LEU A 432 -2.44 43.26 -4.63
C LEU A 432 -1.10 43.88 -4.20
N TRP A 433 -0.66 44.96 -4.88
CA TRP A 433 0.58 45.65 -4.56
C TRP A 433 0.59 46.29 -3.15
N LEU A 434 -0.58 46.68 -2.62
CA LEU A 434 -0.72 47.25 -1.29
C LEU A 434 -0.58 46.17 -0.21
N THR A 435 -1.18 45.00 -0.45
CA THR A 435 -1.05 43.83 0.42
C THR A 435 0.37 43.28 0.41
N GLU A 436 1.00 43.21 -0.78
CA GLU A 436 2.40 42.84 -0.92
C GLU A 436 3.33 43.81 -0.18
N ARG A 437 3.10 45.13 -0.30
CA ARG A 437 3.89 46.14 0.41
C ARG A 437 3.79 45.98 1.92
N GLN A 438 2.57 45.85 2.45
CA GLN A 438 2.35 45.68 3.88
C GLN A 438 2.99 44.40 4.43
N ALA A 439 2.88 43.29 3.70
CA ALA A 439 3.48 42.01 4.12
C ALA A 439 5.02 42.11 4.17
N ILE A 440 5.64 42.75 3.17
CA ILE A 440 7.09 42.95 3.10
C ILE A 440 7.58 43.90 4.20
N GLU A 441 6.90 45.03 4.42
CA GLU A 441 7.25 45.99 5.48
C GLU A 441 7.12 45.35 6.87
N GLN A 442 6.03 44.62 7.14
CA GLN A 442 5.84 43.90 8.41
C GLN A 442 6.91 42.84 8.66
N ALA A 443 7.31 42.08 7.63
CA ALA A 443 8.36 41.07 7.79
C ALA A 443 9.75 41.70 8.03
N ILE A 444 10.04 42.84 7.40
CA ILE A 444 11.27 43.60 7.63
C ILE A 444 11.31 44.13 9.06
N ASP A 445 10.21 44.72 9.54
CA ASP A 445 10.09 45.25 10.90
C ASP A 445 10.19 44.14 11.95
N HIS A 446 9.54 43.00 11.71
CA HIS A 446 9.65 41.82 12.59
C HIS A 446 11.07 41.23 12.64
N CYS A 447 11.89 41.50 11.62
CA CYS A 447 13.28 41.08 11.54
C CYS A 447 14.28 42.19 11.90
N ASP A 448 13.84 43.26 12.58
CA ASP A 448 14.67 44.41 12.97
C ASP A 448 15.45 45.04 11.79
N GLY A 449 14.83 45.07 10.60
CA GLY A 449 15.44 45.63 9.38
C GLY A 449 16.32 44.64 8.59
N ASN A 450 16.43 43.38 9.00
CA ASN A 450 17.26 42.38 8.31
C ASN A 450 16.56 41.79 7.06
N ILE A 451 16.87 42.34 5.90
CA ILE A 451 16.23 41.97 4.61
C ILE A 451 16.44 40.50 4.22
N PRO A 452 17.65 39.89 4.30
CA PRO A 452 17.81 38.47 4.04
C PRO A 452 16.93 37.56 4.91
N LYS A 453 16.81 37.88 6.20
CA LYS A 453 15.99 37.11 7.14
C LYS A 453 14.49 37.29 6.89
N ALA A 454 14.05 38.51 6.56
CA ALA A 454 12.68 38.78 6.17
C ALA A 454 12.30 38.05 4.86
N ALA A 455 13.24 37.96 3.92
CA ALA A 455 13.05 37.24 2.66
C ALA A 455 12.88 35.73 2.87
N GLU A 456 13.66 35.15 3.79
CA GLU A 456 13.52 33.74 4.19
C GLU A 456 12.15 33.46 4.82
N LEU A 457 11.68 34.32 5.73
CA LEU A 457 10.35 34.17 6.35
C LEU A 457 9.19 34.35 5.37
N LEU A 458 9.39 35.14 4.32
CA LEU A 458 8.40 35.36 3.25
C LEU A 458 8.56 34.35 2.09
N GLU A 459 9.52 33.43 2.16
CA GLU A 459 9.85 32.47 1.10
C GLU A 459 10.13 33.11 -0.27
N VAL A 460 10.74 34.30 -0.27
CA VAL A 460 11.13 35.04 -1.49
C VAL A 460 12.64 35.29 -1.53
N SER A 461 13.18 35.59 -2.71
CA SER A 461 14.59 35.99 -2.80
C SER A 461 14.81 37.39 -2.21
N PRO A 462 15.95 37.66 -1.53
CA PRO A 462 16.28 39.00 -1.04
C PRO A 462 16.24 40.07 -2.16
N SER A 463 16.66 39.70 -3.37
CA SER A 463 16.61 40.55 -4.57
C SER A 463 15.19 40.99 -4.94
N THR A 464 14.17 40.19 -4.62
CA THR A 464 12.75 40.52 -4.85
C THR A 464 12.29 41.65 -3.92
N ILE A 465 12.68 41.59 -2.64
CA ILE A 465 12.38 42.65 -1.66
C ILE A 465 13.07 43.97 -2.05
N TYR A 466 14.37 43.93 -2.41
CA TYR A 466 15.09 45.12 -2.86
C TYR A 466 14.46 45.77 -4.09
N ARG A 467 14.06 44.98 -5.09
CA ARG A 467 13.42 45.47 -6.32
C ARG A 467 12.05 46.08 -6.04
N LYS A 468 11.25 45.45 -5.16
CA LYS A 468 9.92 45.97 -4.78
C LYS A 468 10.03 47.28 -4.01
N LYS A 469 10.98 47.39 -3.07
CA LYS A 469 11.24 48.62 -2.32
C LYS A 469 11.63 49.79 -3.24
N GLN A 470 12.53 49.55 -4.20
CA GLN A 470 12.88 50.56 -5.22
C GLN A 470 11.69 50.96 -6.09
N SER A 471 10.79 50.02 -6.41
CA SER A 471 9.59 50.33 -7.20
C SER A 471 8.58 51.20 -6.45
N TRP A 472 8.49 51.08 -5.12
CA TRP A 472 7.62 51.93 -4.29
C TRP A 472 8.22 53.32 -4.07
N GLU A 473 9.54 53.42 -3.88
CA GLU A 473 10.27 54.69 -3.78
C GLU A 473 10.20 55.53 -5.08
N GLN A 474 9.84 54.90 -6.21
CA GLN A 474 9.60 55.59 -7.49
C GLN A 474 8.12 55.96 -7.71
N MET A 475 7.20 55.41 -6.90
CA MET A 475 5.76 55.68 -6.96
C MET A 475 5.30 56.76 -5.95
N GLU A 476 6.13 57.06 -4.95
CA GLU A 476 6.04 58.22 -4.05
C GLU A 476 6.80 59.41 -4.62
#